data_AF-A0A496YPV4-F1
#
_entry.id   AF-A0A496YPV4-F1
#
_cell.length_a   1.000
_cell.length_b   1.000
_cell.length_c   1.000
_cell.angle_alpha   90.00
_cell.angle_beta   90.00
_cell.angle_gamma   90.00
#
_symmetry.space_group_name_H-M   'P 1'
#
loop_
_entity.id
_entity.type
_entity.pdbx_description
1 polymer ?
#
loop_
_entity_poly.entity_id
_entity_poly.type
_entity_poly.pdbx_seq_one_letter_code
_entity_poly.pdbx_strand_id
1 'polypeptide(L)'
;MKNLKKIPIQIYIEQEQEKILEALSRATGRSKAAIIRSCISRFIENLPLEEDPALRVMNLGSSGKGDIAEKHDDYLISFEP
;
A
#
# COMPACT_ATOMS: atom_id res chain seq x y z
N MET A 1 -17.05 1.91 19.72
CA MET A 1 -16.67 2.36 18.36
C MET A 1 -15.58 1.43 17.85
N LYS A 2 -15.78 0.70 16.74
CA LYS A 2 -14.73 -0.16 16.17
C LYS A 2 -13.52 0.73 15.85
N ASN A 3 -12.38 0.48 16.50
CA ASN A 3 -11.13 1.17 16.21
C ASN A 3 -10.71 0.85 14.77
N LEU A 4 -11.02 1.75 13.83
CA LEU A 4 -10.40 1.73 12.52
C LEU A 4 -8.90 1.94 12.76
N LYS A 5 -8.09 0.91 12.52
CA LYS A 5 -6.63 0.96 12.65
C LYS A 5 -6.06 1.94 11.63
N LYS A 6 -6.04 3.23 11.98
CA LYS A 6 -5.40 4.30 11.20
C LYS A 6 -4.07 4.63 11.87
N ILE A 7 -3.01 4.72 11.08
CA ILE A 7 -1.69 5.13 11.54
C ILE A 7 -1.59 6.65 11.33
N PRO A 8 -1.22 7.43 12.37
CA PRO A 8 -1.02 8.87 12.21
C PRO A 8 0.22 9.13 11.36
N ILE A 9 0.11 10.10 10.44
CA ILE A 9 1.24 10.57 9.63
C ILE A 9 1.21 12.10 9.60
N GLN A 10 2.36 12.71 9.82
CA GLN A 10 2.56 14.15 9.65
C GLN A 10 3.40 14.36 8.39
N ILE A 11 2.89 15.18 7.48
CA ILE A 11 3.57 15.53 6.23
C ILE A 11 3.55 17.04 6.07
N TYR A 12 4.61 17.58 5.46
CA TYR A 12 4.59 18.94 4.94
C TYR A 12 3.99 18.91 3.54
N ILE A 13 3.14 19.89 3.24
CA ILE A 13 2.55 20.09 1.91
C ILE A 13 2.85 21.51 1.46
N GLU A 14 2.79 21.72 0.15
CA GLU A 14 3.00 23.04 -0.43
C GLU A 14 1.80 23.96 -0.14
N GLN A 15 2.04 25.28 -0.12
CA GLN A 15 0.99 26.26 0.13
C GLN A 15 -0.14 26.19 -0.91
N GLU A 16 0.19 25.85 -2.16
CA GLU A 16 -0.81 25.69 -3.22
C GLU A 16 -1.70 24.47 -2.98
N GLN A 17 -1.13 23.35 -2.55
CA GLN A 17 -1.87 22.14 -2.20
C GLN A 17 -2.86 22.40 -1.05
N GLU A 18 -2.47 23.19 -0.04
CA GLU A 18 -3.36 23.60 1.05
C GLU A 18 -4.56 24.42 0.56
N LYS A 19 -4.33 25.38 -0.36
CA LYS A 19 -5.42 26.18 -0.96
C LYS A 19 -6.41 25.30 -1.72
N ILE A 20 -5.90 24.35 -2.50
CA ILE A 20 -6.72 23.40 -3.27
C ILE A 20 -7.51 22.48 -2.32
N LEU A 21 -6.86 21.95 -1.27
CA LEU A 21 -7.51 21.10 -0.27
C LEU A 21 -8.62 21.83 0.48
N GLU A 22 -8.42 23.11 0.84
CA GLU A 22 -9.44 23.94 1.46
C GLU A 22 -10.65 24.14 0.54
N ALA A 23 -10.41 24.46 -0.74
CA ALA A 23 -11.48 24.62 -1.73
C ALA A 23 -12.27 23.32 -1.92
N LEU A 24 -11.59 22.19 -2.07
CA LEU A 24 -12.20 20.86 -2.21
C LEU A 24 -12.98 20.45 -0.95
N SER A 25 -12.46 20.76 0.23
CA SER A 25 -13.14 20.47 1.50
C SER A 25 -14.47 21.21 1.58
N ARG A 26 -14.49 22.50 1.24
CA ARG A 26 -15.70 23.32 1.21
C ARG A 26 -16.69 22.84 0.16
N ALA A 27 -16.22 22.53 -1.05
CA ALA A 27 -17.08 22.10 -2.15
C ALA A 27 -17.73 20.73 -1.90
N THR A 28 -17.03 19.81 -1.22
CA THR A 28 -17.49 18.42 -1.05
C THR A 28 -18.07 18.12 0.34
N GLY A 29 -17.92 19.03 1.30
CA GLY A 29 -18.26 18.79 2.71
C GLY A 29 -17.40 17.72 3.40
N ARG A 30 -16.32 17.26 2.76
CA ARG A 30 -15.39 16.25 3.30
C ARG A 30 -14.22 16.93 3.99
N SER A 31 -13.66 16.29 5.02
CA SER A 31 -12.43 16.78 5.64
C SER A 31 -11.23 16.65 4.69
N LYS A 32 -10.26 17.57 4.80
CA LYS A 32 -8.99 17.50 4.06
C LYS A 32 -8.33 16.13 4.18
N ALA A 33 -8.31 15.55 5.39
CA ALA A 33 -7.76 14.23 5.63
C ALA A 33 -8.51 13.11 4.87
N ALA A 34 -9.83 13.23 4.69
CA ALA A 34 -10.60 12.28 3.88
C ALA A 34 -10.28 12.41 2.39
N ILE A 35 -10.10 13.64 1.91
CA ILE A 35 -9.68 13.92 0.52
C ILE A 35 -8.29 13.36 0.27
N ILE A 36 -7.31 13.68 1.12
CA ILE A 36 -5.93 13.16 1.02
C ILE A 36 -5.93 11.63 0.98
N ARG A 37 -6.65 10.97 1.91
CA ARG A 37 -6.76 9.51 1.89
C ARG A 37 -7.37 8.98 0.59
N SER A 38 -8.41 9.62 0.06
CA SER A 38 -9.01 9.20 -1.21
C SER A 38 -8.05 9.37 -2.39
N CYS A 39 -7.24 10.42 -2.40
CA CYS A 39 -6.21 10.60 -3.43
C CYS A 39 -5.14 9.52 -3.33
N ILE A 40 -4.67 9.20 -2.11
CA ILE A 40 -3.71 8.12 -1.88
C ILE A 40 -4.28 6.77 -2.34
N SER A 41 -5.53 6.44 -1.98
CA SER A 41 -6.17 5.20 -2.43
C SER A 41 -6.26 5.13 -3.95
N ARG A 42 -6.73 6.20 -4.60
CA ARG A 42 -6.80 6.24 -6.08
C ARG A 42 -5.43 6.13 -6.72
N PHE A 43 -4.41 6.78 -6.17
CA PHE A 43 -3.05 6.67 -6.69
C PHE A 43 -2.55 5.22 -6.61
N ILE A 44 -2.75 4.56 -5.47
CA ILE A 44 -2.34 3.15 -5.27
C ILE A 44 -3.11 2.21 -6.20
N GLU A 45 -4.43 2.39 -6.34
CA GLU A 45 -5.28 1.56 -7.22
C GLU A 45 -4.88 1.66 -8.70
N ASN A 46 -4.25 2.76 -9.11
CA ASN A 46 -3.82 3.00 -10.49
C ASN A 46 -2.31 2.80 -10.70
N LEU A 47 -1.56 2.31 -9.69
CA LEU A 47 -0.16 1.94 -9.89
C LEU A 47 -0.07 0.77 -10.88
N PRO A 48 0.74 0.88 -11.95
CA PRO A 48 1.09 -0.27 -12.78
C PRO A 48 1.65 -1.38 -11.90
N LEU A 49 1.37 -2.65 -12.22
CA LEU A 49 1.93 -3.80 -11.49
C LEU A 49 3.46 -3.70 -11.39
N GLU A 50 4.12 -3.26 -12.46
CA GLU A 50 5.58 -3.08 -12.50
C GLU A 50 6.13 -2.10 -11.44
N GLU A 51 5.30 -1.18 -10.94
CA GLU A 51 5.64 -0.17 -9.93
C GLU A 51 5.10 -0.52 -8.53
N ASP A 52 4.41 -1.67 -8.38
CA ASP A 52 3.87 -2.10 -7.09
C ASP A 52 5.01 -2.37 -6.10
N PRO A 53 5.10 -1.63 -4.98
CA PRO A 53 6.09 -1.88 -3.94
C PRO A 53 6.01 -3.30 -3.35
N ALA A 54 4.83 -3.94 -3.36
CA ALA A 54 4.67 -5.31 -2.92
C ALA A 54 5.30 -6.32 -3.91
N LEU A 55 5.33 -6.02 -5.21
CA LEU A 55 6.02 -6.85 -6.20
C LEU A 55 7.54 -6.86 -6.01
N ARG A 56 8.13 -5.81 -5.40
CA ARG A 56 9.53 -5.86 -4.94
C ARG A 56 9.77 -6.88 -3.82
N VAL A 57 8.74 -7.21 -3.04
CA VAL A 57 8.83 -8.17 -1.92
C VAL A 57 8.58 -9.60 -2.38
N MET A 58 7.75 -9.80 -3.41
CA MET A 58 7.37 -11.13 -3.91
C MET A 58 8.53 -11.98 -4.44
N ASN A 59 9.68 -11.39 -4.77
CA ASN A 59 10.88 -12.10 -5.28
C ASN A 59 12.07 -12.11 -4.30
N LEU A 60 11.87 -11.82 -3.02
CA LEU A 60 12.98 -11.83 -2.04
C LEU A 60 13.45 -13.24 -1.65
N GLY A 61 12.62 -14.27 -1.86
CA GLY A 61 12.99 -15.67 -1.62
C GLY A 61 13.46 -16.34 -2.90
N SER A 62 14.77 -16.49 -3.10
CA SER A 62 15.32 -17.32 -4.17
C SER A 62 15.78 -18.67 -3.63
N SER A 63 14.97 -19.70 -3.83
CA SER A 63 15.32 -21.08 -3.47
C SER A 63 16.03 -21.85 -4.59
N GLY A 64 15.98 -21.32 -5.83
CA GLY A 64 16.43 -22.01 -7.05
C GLY A 64 15.47 -23.09 -7.55
N LYS A 65 14.33 -23.32 -6.89
CA LYS A 65 13.37 -24.37 -7.24
C LYS A 65 12.01 -23.75 -7.62
N GLY A 66 11.49 -24.10 -8.80
CA GLY A 66 10.29 -23.47 -9.38
C GLY A 66 8.95 -24.02 -8.89
N ASP A 67 8.96 -25.14 -8.16
CA ASP A 67 7.78 -25.88 -7.71
C ASP A 67 7.61 -25.87 -6.19
N ILE A 68 8.31 -24.98 -5.46
CA ILE A 68 8.23 -24.91 -3.99
C ILE A 68 6.82 -24.66 -3.49
N ALA A 69 6.04 -23.81 -4.16
CA ALA A 69 4.67 -23.54 -3.73
C ALA A 69 3.79 -24.79 -3.82
N GLU A 70 4.01 -25.62 -4.84
CA GLU A 70 3.23 -26.83 -5.11
C GLU A 70 3.71 -28.02 -4.24
N LYS A 71 5.02 -28.16 -4.03
CA LYS A 71 5.65 -29.28 -3.33
C LYS A 71 6.27 -28.90 -1.99
N HIS A 72 5.69 -27.90 -1.32
CA HIS A 72 6.25 -27.39 -0.06
C HIS A 72 6.41 -28.52 0.98
N ASP A 73 5.45 -29.44 1.08
CA ASP A 73 5.51 -30.58 2.01
C ASP A 73 6.70 -31.50 1.73
N ASP A 74 6.99 -31.82 0.46
CA ASP A 74 8.12 -32.66 0.08
C ASP A 74 9.46 -32.01 0.47
N TYR A 75 9.57 -30.68 0.33
CA TYR A 75 10.74 -29.94 0.74
C TYR A 75 10.89 -29.86 2.25
N LEU A 76 9.79 -29.73 3.00
CA LEU A 76 9.82 -29.73 4.46
C LEU A 76 10.22 -31.09 5.04
N ILE A 77 9.81 -32.19 4.39
CA ILE A 77 10.15 -33.55 4.81
C ILE A 77 11.60 -33.91 4.47
N SER A 78 12.12 -33.45 3.33
CA SER A 78 13.50 -33.73 2.88
C SER A 78 14.55 -32.78 3.48
N PHE A 79 14.15 -31.80 4.28
CA PHE A 79 15.06 -30.86 4.92
C PHE A 79 15.65 -31.48 6.19
N GLU A 80 16.88 -31.97 6.12
CA GLU A 80 17.72 -32.24 7.30
C GLU A 80 18.51 -30.97 7.67
N PRO A 81 18.54 -30.56 8.95
CA PRO A 81 19.14 -29.30 9.42
C PRO A 81 20.68 -29.26 9.38
#